data_AF-F6HGG9-F1
#
_entry.id   AF-F6HGG9-F1
#
_cell.length_a   1.000
_cell.length_b   1.000
_cell.length_c   1.000
_cell.angle_alpha   90.00
_cell.angle_beta   90.00
_cell.angle_gamma   90.00
#
_symmetry.space_group_name_H-M   'P 1'
#
loop_
_entity.id
_entity.type
_entity.pdbx_description
1 polymer ?
#
loop_
_entity_poly.entity_id
_entity_poly.type
_entity_poly.pdbx_seq_one_letter_code
_entity_poly.pdbx_strand_id
1 'polypeptide(L)' 'MLVLKNKAPKWHEQLQCWCLNFSGRVTVASVKNFQLVASAENGVAGQEHENVIL' A
#
# COMPACT_ATOMS: atom_id res chain seq x y z
N MET A 1 17.21 6.15 -13.71
CA MET A 1 15.82 6.37 -14.17
C MET A 1 14.92 6.07 -12.98
N LEU A 2 14.01 6.96 -12.58
CA LEU A 2 13.10 6.65 -11.47
C LEU A 2 11.99 5.72 -11.96
N VAL A 3 11.92 4.51 -11.40
CA VAL A 3 10.87 3.54 -11.70
C VAL A 3 9.93 3.46 -10.50
N LEU A 4 8.63 3.59 -10.77
CA LEU A 4 7.57 3.47 -9.77
C LEU A 4 6.77 2.20 -10.04
N LYS A 5 6.32 1.55 -8.96
CA LYS A 5 5.50 0.34 -9.02
C LYS A 5 4.29 0.48 -8.12
N ASN A 6 3.22 -0.22 -8.46
CA ASN A 6 2.08 -0.33 -7.56
C ASN A 6 2.48 -1.12 -6.30
N LYS A 7 2.10 -0.61 -5.13
CA LYS A 7 2.25 -1.29 -3.86
C LYS A 7 1.32 -2.50 -3.82
N ALA A 8 1.85 -3.65 -3.41
CA ALA A 8 1.04 -4.85 -3.24
C ALA A 8 0.05 -4.65 -2.07
N PRO A 9 -1.23 -5.03 -2.23
CA PRO A 9 -2.19 -4.97 -1.13
C PRO A 9 -1.80 -5.97 -0.03
N LYS A 10 -2.19 -5.68 1.20
CA LYS A 10 -2.03 -6.58 2.35
C LYS A 10 -3.36 -7.21 2.71
N TRP A 11 -3.30 -8.42 3.27
CA TRP A 11 -4.48 -9.05 3.84
C TRP A 11 -4.90 -8.30 5.10
N HIS A 12 -6.19 -7.99 5.18
CA HIS A 12 -6.77 -7.35 6.35
C HIS A 12 -7.72 -8.32 7.04
N GLU A 13 -7.30 -8.88 8.18
CA GLU A 13 -8.03 -9.94 8.86
C GLU A 13 -9.47 -9.55 9.22
N GLN A 14 -9.71 -8.38 9.81
CA GLN A 14 -11.07 -8.00 10.22
C GLN A 14 -12.05 -7.81 9.06
N LEU A 15 -11.55 -7.38 7.89
CA LEU A 15 -12.37 -7.11 6.71
C LEU A 15 -12.34 -8.27 5.70
N GLN A 16 -11.50 -9.28 5.95
CA GLN A 16 -11.28 -10.44 5.09
C GLN A 16 -11.07 -10.05 3.62
N CYS A 17 -10.23 -9.05 3.38
CA CYS A 17 -9.96 -8.54 2.03
C CYS A 17 -8.50 -8.13 1.84
N TRP A 18 -8.07 -8.05 0.58
CA TRP A 18 -6.80 -7.46 0.19
C TRP A 18 -6.98 -5.96 -0.01
N CYS A 19 -6.35 -5.14 0.81
CA CYS A 19 -6.48 -3.69 0.71
C CYS A 19 -5.16 -2.95 0.95
N LEU A 20 -5.16 -1.66 0.61
CA LEU A 20 -4.08 -0.73 0.87
C LEU A 20 -4.53 0.26 1.95
N ASN A 21 -3.62 0.68 2.81
CA ASN A 21 -3.93 1.72 3.79
C ASN A 21 -3.78 3.11 3.13
N PHE A 22 -4.90 3.83 3.05
CA PHE A 22 -4.95 5.19 2.51
C PHE A 22 -5.03 6.26 3.61
N SER A 23 -4.94 5.87 4.89
CA SER A 23 -5.02 6.76 6.06
C SER A 23 -6.24 7.68 6.03
N GLY A 24 -7.41 7.10 5.76
CA GLY A 24 -8.69 7.82 5.69
C GLY A 24 -8.96 8.58 4.38
N ARG A 25 -8.02 8.62 3.42
CA ARG A 25 -8.21 9.33 2.14
C ARG A 25 -9.09 8.59 1.13
N VAL A 26 -9.29 7.29 1.33
CA VAL A 26 -10.14 6.45 0.48
C VAL A 26 -11.25 5.87 1.34
N THR A 27 -12.49 6.11 0.93
CA THR A 27 -13.70 5.66 1.63
C THR A 27 -14.52 4.66 0.82
N VAL A 28 -14.27 4.56 -0.49
CA VAL A 28 -15.00 3.67 -1.40
C VAL A 28 -14.02 2.71 -2.07
N ALA A 29 -14.32 1.41 -2.01
CA ALA A 29 -13.53 0.37 -2.66
C ALA A 29 -13.59 0.51 -4.18
N SER A 30 -12.43 0.39 -4.83
CA SER A 30 -12.30 0.50 -6.29
C SER A 30 -10.99 -0.11 -6.75
N VAL A 31 -11.00 -0.74 -7.92
CA VAL A 31 -9.78 -1.23 -8.61
C VAL A 31 -8.86 -0.08 -9.04
N LYS A 32 -9.35 1.16 -8.99
CA LYS A 32 -8.58 2.38 -9.28
C LYS A 32 -7.81 2.89 -8.06
N ASN A 33 -7.96 2.26 -6.89
CA ASN A 33 -7.24 2.65 -5.69
C ASN A 33 -5.87 1.96 -5.69
N PHE A 34 -4.83 2.68 -6.06
CA PHE A 34 -3.45 2.19 -6.07
C PHE A 34 -2.52 3.16 -5.34
N GLN A 35 -1.37 2.65 -4.87
CA GLN A 35 -0.32 3.46 -4.28
C GLN A 35 0.96 3.21 -5.08
N LEU A 36 1.54 4.26 -5.66
CA LEU A 36 2.83 4.14 -6.33
C LEU A 36 3.95 4.28 -5.30
N VAL A 37 4.91 3.36 -5.36
CA VAL A 37 6.13 3.36 -4.56
C VAL A 37 7.35 3.31 -5.47
N ALA A 38 8.43 3.96 -5.08
CA ALA A 38 9.68 3.87 -5.83
C ALA A 38 10.23 2.45 -5.74
N SER A 39 10.58 1.85 -6.89
CA SER A 39 11.26 0.56 -6.88
C SER A 39 12.73 0.79 -6.57
N ALA A 40 13.18 0.34 -5.41
CA ALA A 40 14.59 0.29 -5.09
C ALA A 40 15.25 -0.75 -6.01
N GLU A 41 16.07 -0.30 -6.95
CA GLU A 41 16.82 -1.20 -7.82
C GLU A 41 17.97 -1.88 -7.07
N ASN A 42 18.41 -1.39 -5.90
CA ASN A 42 19.54 -1.97 -5.13
C ASN A 42 19.62 -1.61 -3.62
N GLY A 43 18.53 -1.37 -2.90
CA GLY A 43 18.65 -1.10 -1.45
C GLY A 43 17.36 -0.71 -0.77
N VAL A 44 16.91 -1.58 0.12
CA VAL A 44 15.86 -1.40 1.14
C VAL A 44 14.79 -0.37 0.75
N ALA A 45 13.80 -0.82 -0.03
CA ALA A 45 12.52 -0.12 -0.07
C ALA A 45 11.93 -0.19 1.35
N GLY A 46 12.14 0.88 2.13
CA GLY A 46 11.64 0.99 3.48
C GLY A 46 10.15 0.69 3.48
N GLN A 47 9.79 -0.42 4.13
CA GLN A 47 8.43 -0.63 4.59
C GLN A 47 8.22 0.39 5.70
N GLU A 48 7.87 1.62 5.33
CA GLU A 48 7.49 2.63 6.32
C GLU A 48 6.32 2.06 7.12
N HIS A 49 6.55 1.99 8.43
CA HIS A 49 5.66 1.41 9.41
C HIS A 49 4.21 1.84 9.22
N GLU A 50 3.37 0.92 8.75
CA GLU A 50 1.92 1.03 8.94
C GLU A 50 1.57 0.30 10.25
N ASN A 51 2.19 0.73 11.35
CA ASN A 51 1.69 0.46 12.69
C ASN A 51 0.52 1.42 12.94
N VAL A 52 -0.65 1.09 12.40
CA VAL A 52 -1.92 1.57 12.95
C VAL A 52 -2.79 0.32 13.11
N ILE A 53 -2.56 -0.34 14.25
CA ILE A 53 -3.58 -1.14 14.91
C ILE A 53 -4.69 -0.14 15.27
N LEU A 54 -5.92 -0.43 14.87
CA LEU A 54 -7.11 0.27 15.35
C LEU A 54 -7.18 0.18 16.88
#